data_AF-A7E5T6-F1
#
_entry.id   AF-A7E5T6-F1
#
_cell.length_a   1.000
_cell.length_b   1.000
_cell.length_c   1.000
_cell.angle_alpha   90.00
_cell.angle_beta   90.00
_cell.angle_gamma   90.00
#
_symmetry.space_group_name_H-M   'P 1'
#
loop_
_entity.id
_entity.type
_entity.pdbx_description
1 polymer ?
#
loop_
_entity_poly.entity_id
_entity_poly.type
_entity_poly.pdbx_seq_one_letter_code
_entity_poly.pdbx_strand_id
1 'polypeptide(L)'
;MPRNDGSYDIIVEGVSRFRVVQHEMYQLYPIGKVEWLYDIGVAAEEALEIRETVPPPAIITTHLNEDDFLDNQIPDNLTVQDLDTMSTANIFKVSINFYLAMERDSTEEDLKRNRVRYGPIPRDSKYLWDPVKFPWWLTTALDISDAEKCKMLKETSIRGRLKLCAKWALEGKQFQQRRDVW
;
A
#
# COMPACT_ATOMS: atom_id res chain seq x y z
N MET A 1 -15.96 5.55 28.83
CA MET A 1 -16.37 6.39 29.98
C MET A 1 -15.75 7.77 29.78
N PRO A 2 -16.45 8.86 30.10
CA PRO A 2 -15.86 10.19 30.03
C PRO A 2 -14.62 10.27 30.93
N ARG A 3 -13.59 10.96 30.47
CA ARG A 3 -12.43 11.33 31.28
C ARG A 3 -12.85 12.31 32.37
N ASN A 4 -11.97 12.54 33.33
CA ASN A 4 -12.22 13.44 34.48
C ASN A 4 -12.50 14.90 34.07
N ASP A 5 -12.18 15.29 32.84
CA ASP A 5 -12.45 16.62 32.26
C ASP A 5 -13.75 16.68 31.44
N GLY A 6 -14.53 15.59 31.39
CA GLY A 6 -15.76 15.49 30.60
C GLY A 6 -15.54 15.18 29.11
N SER A 7 -14.30 14.98 28.65
CA SER A 7 -14.00 14.54 27.29
C SER A 7 -14.22 13.04 27.11
N TYR A 8 -14.43 12.60 25.85
CA TYR A 8 -14.65 11.20 25.51
C TYR A 8 -13.56 10.69 24.57
N ASP A 9 -13.08 9.48 24.84
CA ASP A 9 -12.25 8.74 23.92
C ASP A 9 -13.12 7.97 22.93
N ILE A 10 -12.92 8.28 21.64
CA ILE A 10 -13.59 7.61 20.53
C ILE A 10 -12.53 6.86 19.74
N ILE A 11 -12.72 5.55 19.61
CA ILE A 11 -11.89 4.69 18.78
C ILE A 11 -12.69 4.43 17.50
N VAL A 12 -12.08 4.70 16.34
CA VAL A 12 -12.69 4.53 15.03
C VAL A 12 -11.87 3.56 14.20
N GLU A 13 -12.55 2.78 13.37
CA GLU A 13 -11.93 1.90 12.38
C GLU A 13 -12.52 2.22 11.00
N GLY A 14 -11.66 2.25 9.98
CA GLY A 14 -12.10 2.40 8.60
C GLY A 14 -12.68 1.10 8.07
N VAL A 15 -13.98 1.09 7.76
CA VAL A 15 -14.68 -0.14 7.32
C VAL A 15 -14.86 -0.19 5.80
N SER A 16 -15.04 0.95 5.14
CA SER A 16 -15.38 1.02 3.72
C SER A 16 -15.01 2.36 3.11
N ARG A 17 -14.87 2.37 1.78
CA ARG A 17 -14.59 3.58 1.01
C ARG A 17 -15.85 4.05 0.31
N PHE A 18 -15.93 5.35 0.14
CA PHE A 18 -17.06 5.98 -0.52
C PHE A 18 -16.62 7.22 -1.27
N ARG A 19 -17.45 7.60 -2.25
CA ARG A 19 -17.39 8.88 -2.93
C ARG A 19 -18.50 9.76 -2.40
N VAL A 20 -18.18 10.99 -2.03
CA VAL A 20 -19.19 12.00 -1.73
C VAL A 20 -19.80 12.49 -3.04
N VAL A 21 -21.11 12.36 -3.18
CA VAL A 21 -21.85 12.82 -4.37
C VAL A 21 -22.57 14.14 -4.15
N GLN A 22 -22.91 14.44 -2.90
CA GLN A 22 -23.51 15.70 -2.47
C GLN A 22 -23.12 15.93 -1.01
N HIS A 23 -22.94 17.20 -0.61
CA HIS A 23 -22.74 17.57 0.78
C HIS A 23 -23.52 18.83 1.12
N GLU A 24 -23.99 18.92 2.36
CA GLU A 24 -24.67 20.09 2.92
C GLU A 24 -24.36 20.23 4.42
N MET A 25 -24.76 21.35 5.01
CA MET A 25 -24.63 21.60 6.44
C MET A 25 -26.00 21.48 7.11
N TYR A 26 -26.11 20.60 8.10
CA TYR A 26 -27.32 20.45 8.92
C TYR A 26 -26.97 20.69 10.39
N GLN A 27 -27.51 21.76 10.97
CA GLN A 27 -27.29 22.13 12.38
C GLN A 27 -25.80 22.16 12.78
N LEU A 28 -24.95 22.78 11.96
CA LEU A 28 -23.49 22.87 12.13
C LEU A 28 -22.69 21.58 11.88
N TYR A 29 -23.34 20.49 11.47
CA TYR A 29 -22.67 19.27 11.07
C TYR A 29 -22.64 19.13 9.55
N PRO A 30 -21.48 18.77 8.95
CA PRO A 30 -21.45 18.38 7.55
C PRO A 30 -22.17 17.04 7.40
N ILE A 31 -23.15 16.99 6.50
CA ILE A 31 -23.80 15.76 6.07
C ILE A 31 -23.55 15.55 4.58
N GLY A 32 -23.40 14.29 4.19
CA GLY A 32 -23.05 13.94 2.81
C GLY A 32 -23.88 12.77 2.31
N LYS A 33 -24.36 12.88 1.08
CA LYS A 33 -24.82 11.72 0.31
C LYS A 33 -23.60 11.04 -0.29
N VAL A 34 -23.52 9.72 -0.14
CA VAL A 34 -22.34 8.95 -0.52
C VAL A 34 -22.71 7.77 -1.42
N GLU A 35 -21.77 7.38 -2.27
CA GLU A 35 -21.81 6.14 -3.05
C GLU A 35 -20.64 5.25 -2.62
N TRP A 36 -20.90 3.97 -2.38
CA TRP A 36 -19.87 3.02 -1.97
C TRP A 36 -18.90 2.72 -3.09
N LEU A 37 -17.60 2.68 -2.76
CA LEU A 37 -16.53 2.35 -3.68
C LEU A 37 -15.99 0.96 -3.37
N TYR A 38 -16.45 -0.03 -4.14
CA TYR A 38 -16.03 -1.42 -4.03
C TYR A 38 -14.80 -1.71 -4.87
N ASP A 39 -14.04 -2.73 -4.47
CA ASP A 39 -13.00 -3.28 -5.32
C ASP A 39 -13.62 -4.01 -6.52
N ILE A 40 -12.89 -4.04 -7.63
CA ILE A 40 -13.30 -4.82 -8.80
C ILE A 40 -13.25 -6.32 -8.48
N GLY A 41 -14.06 -7.11 -9.20
CA GLY A 41 -14.10 -8.56 -9.01
C GLY A 41 -12.82 -9.25 -9.50
N VAL A 42 -12.58 -10.47 -9.01
CA VAL A 42 -11.39 -11.29 -9.33
C VAL A 42 -11.17 -11.43 -10.84
N ALA A 43 -12.22 -11.69 -11.62
CA ALA A 43 -12.10 -11.82 -13.08
C ALA A 43 -11.59 -10.53 -13.76
N ALA A 44 -11.93 -9.35 -13.21
CA ALA A 44 -11.43 -8.08 -13.72
C ALA A 44 -9.97 -7.84 -13.29
N GLU A 45 -9.57 -8.27 -12.09
CA GLU A 45 -8.16 -8.25 -11.66
C GLU A 45 -7.29 -9.14 -12.56
N GLU A 46 -7.74 -10.38 -12.82
CA GLU A 46 -7.05 -11.32 -13.70
C GLU A 46 -6.91 -10.76 -15.11
N ALA A 47 -7.96 -10.13 -15.65
CA ALA A 47 -7.92 -9.48 -16.96
C ALA A 47 -6.94 -8.29 -16.99
N LEU A 48 -6.86 -7.48 -15.93
CA LEU A 48 -5.88 -6.40 -15.81
C LEU A 48 -4.45 -6.95 -15.77
N GLU A 49 -4.21 -7.98 -14.96
CA GLU A 49 -2.89 -8.61 -14.85
C GLU A 49 -2.45 -9.23 -16.18
N ILE A 50 -3.31 -9.98 -16.87
CA ILE A 50 -3.01 -10.53 -18.20
C ILE A 50 -2.67 -9.41 -19.18
N ARG A 51 -3.49 -8.35 -19.22
CA ARG A 51 -3.29 -7.24 -20.17
C ARG A 51 -1.94 -6.54 -19.99
N GLU A 52 -1.46 -6.44 -18.76
CA GLU A 52 -0.24 -5.70 -18.42
C GLU A 52 1.02 -6.57 -18.42
N THR A 53 0.90 -7.87 -18.12
CA THR A 53 2.03 -8.82 -18.09
C THR A 53 2.37 -9.42 -19.46
N VAL A 54 1.50 -9.28 -20.47
CA VAL A 54 1.81 -9.72 -21.84
C VAL A 54 2.95 -8.88 -22.42
N PRO A 55 4.11 -9.48 -22.74
CA PRO A 55 5.26 -8.74 -23.23
C PRO A 55 5.00 -8.19 -24.64
N PRO A 56 5.45 -6.95 -24.96
CA PRO A 56 5.56 -6.50 -26.34
C PRO A 56 6.52 -7.43 -27.12
N PRO A 57 6.31 -7.69 -28.42
CA PRO A 57 7.09 -8.68 -29.20
C PRO A 57 8.58 -8.36 -29.42
N ALA A 58 9.19 -7.43 -28.68
CA ALA A 58 10.58 -7.00 -28.90
C ALA A 58 11.38 -6.60 -27.64
N ILE A 59 10.84 -6.73 -26.43
CA ILE A 59 11.59 -6.37 -25.22
C ILE A 59 12.07 -7.66 -24.55
N ILE A 60 13.39 -7.83 -24.45
CA ILE A 60 14.02 -8.83 -23.59
C ILE A 60 13.64 -8.45 -22.16
N THR A 61 12.56 -9.04 -21.65
CA THR A 61 12.17 -8.89 -20.25
C THR A 61 13.30 -9.50 -19.42
N THR A 62 13.89 -8.73 -18.52
CA THR A 62 14.65 -9.29 -17.41
C THR A 62 13.69 -10.18 -16.64
N HIS A 63 13.71 -11.48 -16.95
CA HIS A 63 12.99 -12.48 -16.18
C HIS A 63 13.57 -12.49 -14.78
N LEU A 64 12.98 -11.71 -13.87
CA LEU A 64 13.20 -11.87 -12.45
C LEU A 64 12.68 -13.26 -12.11
N ASN A 65 13.59 -14.19 -11.82
CA ASN A 65 13.21 -15.53 -11.43
C ASN A 65 12.38 -15.43 -10.15
N GLU A 66 11.37 -16.29 -9.96
CA GLU A 66 10.57 -16.29 -8.72
C GLU A 66 11.44 -16.50 -7.47
N ASP A 67 12.62 -17.11 -7.67
CA ASP A 67 13.67 -17.35 -6.69
C ASP A 67 14.47 -16.08 -6.29
N ASP A 68 14.49 -15.01 -7.11
CA ASP A 68 15.21 -13.74 -6.81
C ASP A 68 14.57 -12.94 -5.65
N PHE A 69 13.34 -13.28 -5.27
CA PHE A 69 12.61 -12.63 -4.18
C PHE A 69 12.67 -13.41 -2.87
N LEU A 70 13.45 -14.50 -2.79
CA LEU A 70 13.88 -15.06 -1.51
C LEU A 70 14.92 -14.11 -0.87
N ASP A 71 14.80 -13.91 0.44
CA ASP A 71 15.71 -13.13 1.29
C ASP A 71 15.42 -11.61 1.47
N ASN A 72 14.15 -11.18 1.38
CA ASN A 72 13.73 -9.79 1.68
C ASN A 72 14.47 -8.69 0.89
N GLN A 73 15.12 -9.02 -0.23
CA GLN A 73 15.81 -8.05 -1.07
C GLN A 73 14.96 -7.62 -2.27
N ILE A 74 15.15 -6.37 -2.70
CA ILE A 74 14.57 -5.82 -3.93
C ILE A 74 15.73 -5.65 -4.91
N PRO A 75 15.64 -6.17 -6.14
CA PRO A 75 16.69 -6.01 -7.14
C PRO A 75 17.12 -4.55 -7.29
N ASP A 76 18.43 -4.28 -7.29
CA ASP A 76 18.98 -2.92 -7.30
C ASP A 76 18.65 -2.13 -8.57
N ASN A 77 18.39 -2.83 -9.66
CA ASN A 77 18.05 -2.26 -10.97
C ASN A 77 16.54 -2.17 -11.23
N LEU A 78 15.68 -2.48 -10.26
CA LEU A 78 14.24 -2.44 -10.45
C LEU A 78 13.74 -1.00 -10.55
N THR A 79 13.04 -0.68 -11.63
CA THR A 79 12.45 0.64 -11.88
C THR A 79 10.93 0.62 -11.71
N VAL A 80 10.32 1.81 -11.61
CA VAL A 80 8.86 1.96 -11.52
C VAL A 80 8.18 1.44 -12.79
N GLN A 81 8.81 1.55 -13.96
CA GLN A 81 8.26 1.03 -15.22
C GLN A 81 8.16 -0.50 -15.23
N ASP A 82 9.10 -1.18 -14.58
CA ASP A 82 9.13 -2.65 -14.57
C ASP A 82 7.91 -3.23 -13.85
N LEU A 83 7.36 -2.50 -12.87
CA LEU A 83 6.17 -2.89 -12.10
C LEU A 83 4.96 -3.17 -12.98
N ASP A 84 4.84 -2.53 -14.14
CA ASP A 84 3.70 -2.74 -15.03
C ASP A 84 3.70 -4.14 -15.65
N THR A 85 4.88 -4.72 -15.89
CA THR A 85 5.02 -6.04 -16.52
C THR A 85 5.09 -7.20 -15.53
N MET A 86 5.15 -6.90 -14.23
CA MET A 86 5.25 -7.90 -13.17
C MET A 86 3.90 -8.51 -12.80
N SER A 87 3.88 -9.77 -12.36
CA SER A 87 2.69 -10.37 -11.75
C SER A 87 2.27 -9.63 -10.48
N THR A 88 0.99 -9.69 -10.13
CA THR A 88 0.47 -9.01 -8.93
C THR A 88 1.15 -9.54 -7.67
N ALA A 89 1.46 -10.84 -7.66
CA ALA A 89 2.23 -11.47 -6.59
C ALA A 89 3.65 -10.89 -6.46
N ASN A 90 4.35 -10.65 -7.57
CA ASN A 90 5.70 -10.09 -7.53
C ASN A 90 5.70 -8.61 -7.14
N ILE A 91 4.71 -7.82 -7.57
CA ILE A 91 4.52 -6.43 -7.11
C ILE A 91 4.31 -6.39 -5.59
N PHE A 92 3.53 -7.33 -5.06
CA PHE A 92 3.34 -7.45 -3.61
C PHE A 92 4.65 -7.78 -2.90
N LYS A 93 5.43 -8.75 -3.41
CA LYS A 93 6.74 -9.12 -2.87
C LYS A 93 7.71 -7.93 -2.80
N VAL A 94 7.76 -7.09 -3.84
CA VAL A 94 8.58 -5.86 -3.82
C VAL A 94 8.19 -4.97 -2.65
N SER A 95 6.88 -4.72 -2.50
CA SER A 95 6.35 -3.80 -1.51
C SER A 95 6.58 -4.29 -0.07
N ILE A 96 6.35 -5.57 0.18
CA ILE A 96 6.53 -6.15 1.52
C ILE A 96 8.01 -6.31 1.88
N ASN A 97 8.86 -6.75 0.94
CA ASN A 97 10.29 -6.87 1.17
C ASN A 97 10.92 -5.51 1.48
N PHE A 98 10.49 -4.44 0.80
CA PHE A 98 10.88 -3.08 1.15
C PHE A 98 10.58 -2.73 2.60
N TYR A 99 9.33 -2.92 3.02
CA TYR A 99 8.93 -2.59 4.37
C TYR A 99 9.73 -3.42 5.40
N LEU A 100 9.91 -4.71 5.16
CA LEU A 100 10.66 -5.60 6.04
C LEU A 100 12.14 -5.22 6.13
N ALA A 101 12.78 -4.86 5.01
CA ALA A 101 14.16 -4.39 4.98
C ALA A 101 14.30 -3.05 5.72
N MET A 102 13.41 -2.09 5.41
CA MET A 102 13.37 -0.79 6.08
C MET A 102 13.17 -0.95 7.58
N GLU A 103 12.28 -1.85 8.02
CA GLU A 103 12.07 -2.13 9.43
C GLU A 103 13.28 -2.79 10.12
N ARG A 104 13.94 -3.73 9.45
CA ARG A 104 15.15 -4.38 9.96
C ARG A 104 16.28 -3.38 10.17
N ASP A 105 16.45 -2.48 9.22
CA ASP A 105 17.57 -1.53 9.17
C ASP A 105 17.23 -0.19 9.87
N SER A 106 15.99 -0.02 10.33
CA SER A 106 15.57 1.21 11.00
C SER A 106 16.11 1.34 12.42
N THR A 107 16.87 2.41 12.63
CA THR A 107 17.21 2.94 13.95
C THR A 107 16.11 3.88 14.50
N GLU A 108 15.16 4.29 13.66
CA GLU A 108 14.09 5.22 14.03
C GLU A 108 13.06 4.55 14.94
N GLU A 109 12.87 5.15 16.12
CA GLU A 109 11.76 4.80 16.99
C GLU A 109 10.40 4.93 16.30
N ASP A 110 10.29 5.75 15.25
CA ASP A 110 9.04 6.02 14.55
C ASP A 110 8.43 4.79 13.87
N LEU A 111 9.22 3.96 13.19
CA LEU A 111 8.70 2.71 12.62
C LEU A 111 8.29 1.71 13.70
N LYS A 112 9.03 1.65 14.81
CA LYS A 112 8.67 0.85 16.00
C LYS A 112 7.40 1.37 16.67
N ARG A 113 7.23 2.69 16.77
CA ARG A 113 6.04 3.37 17.30
C ARG A 113 4.82 3.12 16.40
N ASN A 114 4.99 3.15 15.09
CA ASN A 114 3.91 2.89 14.14
C ASN A 114 3.39 1.46 14.28
N ARG A 115 4.27 0.47 14.48
CA ARG A 115 3.86 -0.90 14.81
C ARG A 115 3.08 -1.00 16.12
N VAL A 116 3.48 -0.25 17.16
CA VAL A 116 2.74 -0.20 18.43
C VAL A 116 1.37 0.46 18.25
N ARG A 117 1.30 1.52 17.43
CA ARG A 117 0.08 2.32 17.22
C ARG A 117 -0.94 1.63 16.30
N TYR A 118 -0.50 1.04 15.20
CA TYR A 118 -1.37 0.52 14.14
C TYR A 118 -1.39 -1.02 14.08
N GLY A 119 -0.61 -1.68 14.94
CA GLY A 119 -0.55 -3.14 15.02
C GLY A 119 0.39 -3.78 13.99
N PRO A 120 0.49 -5.12 14.01
CA PRO A 120 1.37 -5.87 13.11
C PRO A 120 0.86 -5.80 11.66
N ILE A 121 1.77 -6.08 10.72
CA ILE A 121 1.43 -6.27 9.30
C ILE A 121 0.28 -7.29 9.18
N PRO A 122 -0.80 -6.98 8.44
CA PRO A 122 -1.93 -7.88 8.25
C PRO A 122 -1.55 -9.23 7.66
N ARG A 123 -2.09 -10.31 8.22
CA ARG A 123 -1.88 -11.71 7.77
C ARG A 123 -3.20 -12.34 7.34
N ASP A 124 -3.14 -13.19 6.33
CA ASP A 124 -4.25 -14.04 5.91
C ASP A 124 -4.20 -15.39 6.67
N SER A 125 -5.35 -16.07 6.79
CA SER A 125 -5.59 -17.24 7.66
C SER A 125 -4.72 -18.47 7.34
N LYS A 126 -3.93 -18.43 6.26
CA LYS A 126 -3.13 -19.53 5.71
C LYS A 126 -1.61 -19.28 5.75
N TYR A 127 -1.11 -18.38 6.61
CA TYR A 127 0.31 -18.20 6.94
C TYR A 127 1.16 -17.23 6.08
N LEU A 128 0.55 -16.39 5.22
CA LEU A 128 1.24 -15.29 4.52
C LEU A 128 0.60 -13.91 4.81
N TRP A 129 1.26 -12.85 4.36
CA TRP A 129 0.77 -11.46 4.40
C TRP A 129 -0.48 -11.29 3.52
N ASP A 130 -1.45 -10.49 3.96
CA ASP A 130 -2.71 -10.26 3.24
C ASP A 130 -2.54 -9.12 2.20
N PRO A 131 -2.54 -9.39 0.88
CA PRO A 131 -2.34 -8.37 -0.15
C PRO A 131 -3.50 -7.38 -0.29
N VAL A 132 -4.67 -7.69 0.26
CA VAL A 132 -5.85 -6.80 0.24
C VAL A 132 -5.75 -5.78 1.36
N LYS A 133 -5.35 -6.21 2.57
CA LYS A 133 -5.24 -5.33 3.75
C LYS A 133 -3.91 -4.61 3.83
N PHE A 134 -2.84 -5.19 3.28
CA PHE A 134 -1.50 -4.64 3.37
C PHE A 134 -1.39 -3.19 2.86
N PRO A 135 -1.92 -2.80 1.67
CA PRO A 135 -1.81 -1.42 1.19
C PRO A 135 -2.39 -0.39 2.16
N TRP A 136 -3.55 -0.71 2.76
CA TRP A 136 -4.19 0.15 3.75
C TRP A 136 -3.33 0.32 4.99
N TRP A 137 -2.86 -0.79 5.54
CA TRP A 137 -1.98 -0.77 6.68
C TRP A 137 -0.68 0.00 6.39
N LEU A 138 -0.06 -0.21 5.21
CA LEU A 138 1.18 0.46 4.83
C LEU A 138 1.01 1.99 4.83
N THR A 139 -0.12 2.51 4.35
CA THR A 139 -0.39 3.96 4.37
C THR A 139 -0.53 4.55 5.77
N THR A 140 -0.81 3.72 6.78
CA THR A 140 -0.82 4.15 8.19
C THR A 140 0.56 4.02 8.83
N ALA A 141 1.35 3.02 8.39
CA ALA A 141 2.67 2.73 8.93
C ALA A 141 3.78 3.64 8.39
N LEU A 142 3.57 4.25 7.22
CA LEU A 142 4.53 5.16 6.57
C LEU A 142 4.05 6.61 6.62
N ASP A 143 4.99 7.55 6.67
CA ASP A 143 4.70 8.98 6.54
C ASP A 143 4.47 9.35 5.06
N ILE A 144 3.26 9.06 4.59
CA ILE A 144 2.82 9.31 3.22
C ILE A 144 1.96 10.57 3.19
N SER A 145 2.23 11.44 2.22
CA SER A 145 1.42 12.65 2.01
C SER A 145 -0.06 12.34 1.79
N ASP A 146 -0.95 13.23 2.23
CA ASP A 146 -2.39 13.06 2.05
C ASP A 146 -2.80 12.98 0.58
N ALA A 147 -2.04 13.60 -0.32
CA ALA A 147 -2.27 13.51 -1.76
C ALA A 147 -2.05 12.08 -2.28
N GLU A 148 -1.01 11.39 -1.81
CA GLU A 148 -0.73 9.99 -2.16
C GLU A 148 -1.72 9.03 -1.49
N LYS A 149 -2.11 9.29 -0.23
CA LYS A 149 -3.21 8.54 0.43
C LYS A 149 -4.53 8.68 -0.34
N CYS A 150 -4.84 9.88 -0.85
CA CYS A 150 -6.00 10.12 -1.71
C CYS A 150 -5.95 9.31 -3.02
N LYS A 151 -4.77 9.03 -3.58
CA LYS A 151 -4.65 8.15 -4.76
C LYS A 151 -4.99 6.72 -4.39
N MET A 152 -4.44 6.20 -3.29
CA MET A 152 -4.76 4.88 -2.76
C MET A 152 -6.28 4.69 -2.52
N LEU A 153 -6.95 5.71 -1.98
CA LEU A 153 -8.40 5.67 -1.74
C LEU A 153 -9.23 5.55 -3.03
N LYS A 154 -8.72 6.05 -4.16
CA LYS A 154 -9.41 6.01 -5.47
C LYS A 154 -9.20 4.69 -6.21
N GLU A 155 -8.15 3.94 -5.89
CA GLU A 155 -7.81 2.71 -6.60
C GLU A 155 -8.77 1.57 -6.25
N THR A 156 -9.53 1.08 -7.23
CA THR A 156 -10.47 -0.04 -7.05
C THR A 156 -9.84 -1.40 -7.34
N SER A 157 -8.57 -1.43 -7.78
CA SER A 157 -7.83 -2.66 -8.03
C SER A 157 -6.82 -2.91 -6.92
N ILE A 158 -6.76 -4.16 -6.43
CA ILE A 158 -5.70 -4.67 -5.55
C ILE A 158 -4.35 -4.48 -6.24
N ARG A 159 -4.22 -4.85 -7.51
CA ARG A 159 -2.99 -4.67 -8.30
C ARG A 159 -2.59 -3.20 -8.38
N GLY A 160 -3.54 -2.31 -8.66
CA GLY A 160 -3.31 -0.85 -8.68
C GLY A 160 -2.78 -0.31 -7.36
N ARG A 161 -3.41 -0.70 -6.24
CA ARG A 161 -2.95 -0.35 -4.88
C ARG A 161 -1.55 -0.87 -4.59
N LEU A 162 -1.25 -2.11 -4.97
CA LEU A 162 0.07 -2.71 -4.77
C LEU A 162 1.15 -2.01 -5.60
N LYS A 163 0.84 -1.54 -6.81
CA LYS A 163 1.77 -0.71 -7.60
C LYS A 163 2.09 0.61 -6.92
N LEU A 164 1.12 1.25 -6.27
CA LEU A 164 1.39 2.45 -5.45
C LEU A 164 2.36 2.12 -4.31
N CYS A 165 2.14 1.01 -3.59
CA CYS A 165 3.05 0.55 -2.54
C CYS A 165 4.46 0.30 -3.06
N ALA A 166 4.60 -0.44 -4.17
CA ALA A 166 5.88 -0.78 -4.76
C ALA A 166 6.59 0.47 -5.30
N LYS A 167 5.85 1.42 -5.87
CA LYS A 167 6.39 2.70 -6.29
C LYS A 167 6.99 3.48 -5.12
N TRP A 168 6.25 3.61 -4.02
CA TRP A 168 6.76 4.30 -2.82
C TRP A 168 7.98 3.60 -2.23
N ALA A 169 8.03 2.27 -2.29
CA ALA A 169 9.21 1.49 -1.91
C ALA A 169 10.45 1.83 -2.75
N LEU A 170 10.30 1.85 -4.09
CA LEU A 170 11.39 2.18 -5.00
C LEU A 170 11.85 3.64 -4.84
N GLU A 171 10.91 4.58 -4.71
CA GLU A 171 11.23 5.99 -4.46
C GLU A 171 11.92 6.17 -3.09
N GLY A 172 11.42 5.50 -2.04
CA GLY A 172 11.98 5.51 -0.69
C GLY A 172 13.42 4.99 -0.64
N LYS A 173 13.73 3.89 -1.34
CA LYS A 173 15.10 3.36 -1.49
C LYS A 173 16.05 4.41 -2.10
N GLN A 174 15.59 5.16 -3.10
CA GLN A 174 16.36 6.26 -3.71
C GLN A 174 16.57 7.44 -2.76
N PHE A 175 15.64 7.70 -1.84
CA PHE A 175 15.84 8.70 -0.79
C PHE A 175 16.85 8.25 0.26
N GLN A 176 16.83 6.97 0.67
CA GLN A 176 17.78 6.42 1.64
C GLN A 176 19.23 6.42 1.11
N GLN A 177 19.43 5.91 -0.11
CA GLN A 177 20.76 5.87 -0.76
C GLN A 177 21.41 7.25 -0.92
N ARG A 178 20.61 8.31 -1.08
CA ARG A 178 21.12 9.68 -1.16
C ARG A 178 21.57 10.25 0.19
N ARG A 179 21.09 9.72 1.32
CA ARG A 179 21.51 10.16 2.66
C ARG A 179 22.82 9.51 3.10
N ASP A 180 23.10 8.28 2.65
CA ASP A 180 24.31 7.53 3.02
C ASP A 180 25.58 8.00 2.26
N VAL A 181 25.45 8.98 1.35
CA VAL A 181 26.53 9.52 0.51
C VAL A 181 27.08 10.86 1.04
N TRP A 182 26.56 11.37 2.18
CA TRP A 182 27.00 12.63 2.80
C TRP A 182 27.46 12.46 4.24
#